data_AF-A0A7V6RM61-F1
#
_entry.id   AF-A0A7V6RM61-F1
#
_cell.length_a   1.000
_cell.length_b   1.000
_cell.length_c   1.000
_cell.angle_alpha   90.00
_cell.angle_beta   90.00
_cell.angle_gamma   90.00
#
_symmetry.space_group_name_H-M   'P 1'
#
loop_
_entity.id
_entity.type
_entity.pdbx_description
1 polymer ?
#
loop_
_entity_poly.entity_id
_entity_poly.type
_entity_poly.pdbx_seq_one_letter_code
_entity_poly.pdbx_strand_id
1 'polypeptide(L)'
;MDTWIKQFHHSLQEEDFITAWQQEYSIRTQLRSSELHQHTVIEDEEDFYFLKRTLYFGENRALFFQLLMNQLNSHAVINGLNQSRQLKTDFLHFFSQQLSRHPIQTAQLQGLISLYQDQLRDSFAELLQQLDESSCNYLMKRTGNSQLRALLKERIHQCQQNTRAEDTASDSPSTFSSRITVALRAVQHAEIDPAPARTIKAAEALLQAGMTEDCLLVLAELYPAIMPELETETYRDFEKLLYKAAPVYALMKQPFYAHECLESLMQIYFPGCRVDFEDLRLLNTYTAIISELHIPDQQLLPLLAEQRKENLASDQIPVHHPTRYLEETLSLLPGAPHKAFIRLELFRYFLHAQSMNCSSEQLQLWAHGYIELFQWFGHHIFLNKDIFAYVKPSSLPLQSYANFPESWGSNQQSSPGAIREKMGVFR
;
A
#
# COMPACT_ATOMS: atom_id res chain seq x y z
N MET A 1 -8.49 -32.49 25.58
CA MET A 1 -8.11 -32.22 24.18
C MET A 1 -6.58 -32.24 24.09
N ASP A 2 -5.98 -33.41 24.38
CA ASP A 2 -4.53 -33.73 24.31
C ASP A 2 -4.37 -35.18 23.79
N THR A 3 -5.27 -35.62 22.91
CA THR A 3 -5.48 -37.07 22.70
C THR A 3 -4.32 -37.74 22.00
N TRP A 4 -3.65 -37.06 21.07
CA TRP A 4 -2.61 -37.67 20.25
C TRP A 4 -1.28 -37.85 20.97
N ILE A 5 -0.84 -36.83 21.73
CA ILE A 5 0.37 -36.93 22.56
C ILE A 5 0.18 -37.95 23.67
N LYS A 6 -1.00 -37.97 24.31
CA LYS A 6 -1.32 -39.00 25.32
C LYS A 6 -1.37 -40.41 24.73
N GLN A 7 -1.92 -40.58 23.53
CA GLN A 7 -1.88 -41.87 22.82
C GLN A 7 -0.46 -42.28 22.44
N PHE A 8 0.38 -41.32 22.03
CA PHE A 8 1.79 -41.56 21.76
C PHE A 8 2.53 -42.03 23.02
N HIS A 9 2.42 -41.32 24.14
CA HIS A 9 3.03 -41.77 25.40
C HIS A 9 2.51 -43.13 25.86
N HIS A 10 1.23 -43.45 25.61
CA HIS A 10 0.70 -44.77 25.90
C HIS A 10 1.36 -45.85 25.01
N SER A 11 1.59 -45.57 23.73
CA SER A 11 2.29 -46.49 22.83
C SER A 11 3.76 -46.74 23.21
N LEU A 12 4.39 -45.80 23.91
CA LEU A 12 5.75 -45.96 24.45
C LEU A 12 5.82 -46.90 25.66
N GLN A 13 4.68 -47.22 26.30
CA GLN A 13 4.61 -48.14 27.44
C GLN A 13 4.46 -49.61 27.02
N GLU A 14 4.32 -49.88 25.72
CA GLU A 14 4.22 -51.24 25.18
C GLU A 14 5.57 -51.97 25.21
N GLU A 15 5.59 -53.21 25.69
CA GLU A 15 6.83 -54.02 25.77
C GLU A 15 7.33 -54.50 24.39
N ASP A 16 6.43 -54.64 23.41
CA ASP A 16 6.78 -55.03 22.04
C ASP A 16 7.04 -53.82 21.14
N PHE A 17 8.29 -53.68 20.72
CA PHE A 17 8.75 -52.64 19.81
C PHE A 17 7.97 -52.58 18.49
N ILE A 18 7.59 -53.72 17.91
CA ILE A 18 6.89 -53.74 16.61
C ILE A 18 5.48 -53.16 16.78
N THR A 19 4.79 -53.58 17.85
CA THR A 19 3.46 -53.07 18.19
C THR A 19 3.51 -51.57 18.51
N ALA A 20 4.47 -51.12 19.32
CA ALA A 20 4.68 -49.71 19.63
C ALA A 20 4.88 -48.86 18.36
N TRP A 21 5.72 -49.35 17.42
CA TRP A 21 6.00 -48.65 16.17
C TRP A 21 4.77 -48.57 15.24
N GLN A 22 3.97 -49.64 15.15
CA GLN A 22 2.74 -49.66 14.37
C GLN A 22 1.70 -48.70 14.95
N GLN A 23 1.56 -48.68 16.28
CA GLN A 23 0.70 -47.73 16.98
C GLN A 23 1.17 -46.29 16.70
N GLU A 24 2.46 -45.98 16.88
CA GLU A 24 3.01 -44.64 16.55
C GLU A 24 2.73 -44.28 15.08
N TYR A 25 2.96 -45.18 14.12
CA TYR A 25 2.67 -44.92 12.72
C TYR A 25 1.19 -44.59 12.45
N SER A 26 0.27 -45.31 13.09
CA SER A 26 -1.16 -45.05 12.97
C SER A 26 -1.54 -43.66 13.50
N ILE A 27 -1.01 -43.29 14.67
CA ILE A 27 -1.22 -41.98 15.31
C ILE A 27 -0.66 -40.87 14.40
N ARG A 28 0.53 -41.05 13.81
CA ARG A 28 1.11 -40.08 12.87
C ARG A 28 0.24 -39.86 11.64
N THR A 29 -0.35 -40.93 11.11
CA THR A 29 -1.20 -40.87 9.92
C THR A 29 -2.53 -40.17 10.22
N GLN A 30 -3.11 -40.44 11.39
CA GLN A 30 -4.32 -39.78 11.87
C GLN A 30 -4.06 -38.30 12.18
N LEU A 31 -2.92 -37.98 12.80
CA LEU A 31 -2.56 -36.59 13.08
C LEU A 31 -2.40 -35.79 11.78
N ARG A 32 -1.73 -36.32 10.74
CA ARG A 32 -1.57 -35.62 9.45
C ARG A 32 -2.88 -35.31 8.72
N SER A 33 -3.93 -36.07 8.99
CA SER A 33 -5.24 -35.94 8.34
C SER A 33 -6.27 -35.17 9.19
N SER A 34 -5.91 -34.76 10.40
CA SER A 34 -6.80 -34.08 11.34
C SER A 34 -6.61 -32.57 11.31
N GLU A 35 -7.69 -31.79 11.38
CA GLU A 35 -7.64 -30.32 11.42
C GLU A 35 -7.34 -29.76 12.84
N LEU A 36 -7.33 -30.61 13.87
CA LEU A 36 -7.26 -30.23 15.29
C LEU A 36 -5.83 -29.98 15.80
N HIS A 37 -5.00 -29.27 15.04
CA HIS A 37 -3.61 -29.04 15.40
C HIS A 37 -3.41 -27.97 16.49
N GLN A 38 -4.29 -26.97 16.55
CA GLN A 38 -4.04 -25.69 17.23
C GLN A 38 -3.92 -25.74 18.77
N HIS A 39 -4.21 -26.88 19.40
CA HIS A 39 -4.20 -27.03 20.86
C HIS A 39 -3.13 -28.02 21.38
N THR A 40 -2.19 -28.42 20.53
CA THR A 40 -1.16 -29.40 20.90
C THR A 40 -0.07 -28.76 21.76
N VAL A 41 0.13 -29.22 22.99
CA VAL A 41 1.17 -28.74 23.92
C VAL A 41 2.41 -29.65 23.83
N ILE A 42 3.61 -29.08 23.83
CA ILE A 42 4.90 -29.79 23.80
C ILE A 42 5.49 -29.75 25.20
N GLU A 43 5.37 -30.86 25.93
CA GLU A 43 5.82 -30.95 27.33
C GLU A 43 7.31 -31.33 27.42
N ASP A 44 7.76 -32.27 26.58
CA ASP A 44 9.12 -32.80 26.61
C ASP A 44 9.80 -32.95 25.24
N GLU A 45 11.03 -33.49 25.24
CA GLU A 45 11.77 -33.72 23.99
C GLU A 45 11.16 -34.82 23.12
N GLU A 46 10.49 -35.82 23.72
CA GLU A 46 9.87 -36.91 22.97
C GLU A 46 8.68 -36.40 22.15
N ASP A 47 7.86 -35.53 22.74
CA ASP A 47 6.79 -34.80 22.05
C ASP A 47 7.32 -34.02 20.85
N PHE A 48 8.40 -33.27 21.06
CA PHE A 48 9.03 -32.50 20.00
C PHE A 48 9.46 -33.39 18.84
N TYR A 49 10.14 -34.50 19.13
CA TYR A 49 10.60 -35.43 18.10
C TYR A 49 9.44 -36.15 17.41
N PHE A 50 8.41 -36.54 18.15
CA PHE A 50 7.20 -37.13 17.59
C PHE A 50 6.54 -36.16 16.59
N LEU A 51 6.32 -34.91 16.98
CA LEU A 51 5.75 -33.89 16.10
C LEU A 51 6.65 -33.60 14.89
N LYS A 52 7.97 -33.56 15.08
CA LYS A 52 8.93 -33.41 13.99
C LYS A 52 8.82 -34.57 12.99
N ARG A 53 8.82 -35.82 13.44
CA ARG A 53 8.63 -37.00 12.56
C ARG A 53 7.28 -36.98 11.84
N THR A 54 6.28 -36.36 12.44
CA THR A 54 4.91 -36.37 11.93
C THR A 54 4.66 -35.25 10.91
N LEU A 55 5.07 -34.03 11.23
CA LEU A 55 4.63 -32.82 10.52
C LEU A 55 5.76 -32.13 9.73
N TYR A 56 7.03 -32.24 10.17
CA TYR A 56 8.13 -31.52 9.53
C TYR A 56 8.50 -32.05 8.15
N PHE A 57 8.48 -33.38 7.97
CA PHE A 57 8.93 -34.07 6.76
C PHE A 57 7.81 -34.29 5.72
N GLY A 58 6.91 -33.32 5.55
CA GLY A 58 5.79 -33.42 4.61
C GLY A 58 5.11 -32.08 4.33
N GLU A 59 3.88 -32.14 3.82
CA GLU A 59 3.10 -30.95 3.41
C GLU A 59 2.68 -30.07 4.62
N ASN A 60 2.59 -30.66 5.81
CA ASN A 60 2.18 -29.98 7.05
C ASN A 60 3.33 -29.25 7.77
N ARG A 61 4.42 -28.93 7.07
CA ARG A 61 5.60 -28.28 7.66
C ARG A 61 5.30 -26.91 8.27
N ALA A 62 4.39 -26.14 7.66
CA ALA A 62 3.96 -24.84 8.18
C ALA A 62 3.27 -24.98 9.55
N LEU A 63 2.43 -26.01 9.71
CA LEU A 63 1.74 -26.31 10.96
C LEU A 63 2.73 -26.69 12.07
N PHE A 64 3.76 -27.47 11.73
CA PHE A 64 4.84 -27.77 12.68
C PHE A 64 5.48 -26.50 13.24
N PHE A 65 5.87 -25.57 12.36
CA PHE A 65 6.50 -24.33 12.81
C PHE A 65 5.53 -23.39 13.55
N GLN A 66 4.25 -23.38 13.19
CA GLN A 66 3.22 -22.63 13.94
C GLN A 66 3.07 -23.15 15.38
N LEU A 67 3.14 -24.47 15.59
CA LEU A 67 3.12 -25.07 16.94
C LEU A 67 4.34 -24.64 17.76
N LEU A 68 5.53 -24.67 17.17
CA LEU A 68 6.75 -24.22 17.84
C LEU A 68 6.69 -22.72 18.19
N MET A 69 6.15 -21.90 17.27
CA MET A 69 6.01 -20.46 17.46
C MET A 69 5.14 -20.11 18.67
N ASN A 70 4.04 -20.84 18.87
CA ASN A 70 3.14 -20.64 19.99
C ASN A 70 3.74 -21.06 21.35
N GLN A 71 4.81 -21.86 21.32
CA GLN A 71 5.43 -22.46 22.51
C GLN A 71 6.94 -22.18 22.58
N LEU A 72 7.37 -21.04 22.04
CA LEU A 72 8.76 -20.57 22.01
C LEU A 72 9.39 -20.35 23.40
N ASN A 73 8.58 -20.38 24.46
CA ASN A 73 8.99 -20.34 25.86
C ASN A 73 9.27 -21.75 26.46
N SER A 74 8.91 -22.83 25.75
CA SER A 74 9.18 -24.20 26.21
C SER A 74 10.64 -24.57 26.00
N HIS A 75 11.27 -25.11 27.04
CA HIS A 75 12.64 -25.62 26.97
C HIS A 75 12.79 -26.74 25.94
N ALA A 76 11.79 -27.62 25.80
CA ALA A 76 11.79 -28.70 24.82
C ALA A 76 11.85 -28.16 23.38
N VAL A 77 11.11 -27.08 23.09
CA VAL A 77 11.11 -26.41 21.78
C VAL A 77 12.46 -25.74 21.50
N ILE A 78 13.00 -25.01 22.48
CA ILE A 78 14.29 -24.33 22.34
C ILE A 78 15.41 -25.35 22.12
N ASN A 79 15.46 -26.43 22.92
CA ASN A 79 16.44 -27.50 22.78
C ASN A 79 16.30 -28.22 21.44
N GLY A 80 15.08 -28.56 21.05
CA GLY A 80 14.80 -29.21 19.78
C GLY A 80 15.22 -28.38 18.55
N LEU A 81 15.01 -27.07 18.59
CA LEU A 81 15.50 -26.14 17.56
C LEU A 81 17.03 -26.01 17.58
N ASN A 82 17.66 -26.10 18.75
CA ASN A 82 19.12 -26.01 18.90
C ASN A 82 19.88 -27.23 18.36
N GLN A 83 19.22 -28.39 18.23
CA GLN A 83 19.86 -29.62 17.76
C GLN A 83 20.22 -29.61 16.26
N SER A 84 19.56 -28.79 15.44
CA SER A 84 19.80 -28.76 14.00
C SER A 84 19.84 -27.34 13.47
N ARG A 85 20.99 -26.95 12.91
CA ARG A 85 21.17 -25.62 12.28
C ARG A 85 20.14 -25.37 11.18
N GLN A 86 19.94 -26.35 10.30
CA GLN A 86 18.98 -26.23 9.19
C GLN A 86 17.55 -26.00 9.72
N LEU A 87 17.12 -26.81 10.69
CA LEU A 87 15.78 -26.67 11.29
C LEU A 87 15.57 -25.29 11.89
N LYS A 88 16.60 -24.77 12.57
CA LYS A 88 16.56 -23.44 13.18
C LYS A 88 16.51 -22.33 12.14
N THR A 89 17.33 -22.40 11.08
CA THR A 89 17.29 -21.43 9.98
C THR A 89 15.92 -21.42 9.31
N ASP A 90 15.37 -22.60 9.02
CA ASP A 90 14.06 -22.72 8.39
C ASP A 90 12.93 -22.20 9.30
N PHE A 91 13.04 -22.45 10.61
CA PHE A 91 12.13 -21.88 11.60
C PHE A 91 12.23 -20.35 11.67
N LEU A 92 13.43 -19.78 11.67
CA LEU A 92 13.63 -18.32 11.72
C LEU A 92 13.05 -17.62 10.49
N HIS A 93 13.21 -18.22 9.30
CA HIS A 93 12.62 -17.72 8.06
C HIS A 93 11.09 -17.85 8.07
N PHE A 94 10.54 -18.96 8.57
CA PHE A 94 9.09 -19.07 8.76
C PHE A 94 8.58 -18.02 9.76
N PHE A 95 9.29 -17.85 10.88
CA PHE A 95 8.92 -16.91 11.92
C PHE A 95 8.90 -15.49 11.38
N SER A 96 9.94 -15.05 10.65
CA SER A 96 9.98 -13.70 10.06
C SER A 96 8.79 -13.42 9.12
N GLN A 97 8.35 -14.41 8.34
CA GLN A 97 7.17 -14.28 7.48
C GLN A 97 5.85 -14.16 8.27
N GLN A 98 5.76 -14.80 9.43
CA GLN A 98 4.57 -14.72 10.30
C GLN A 98 4.52 -13.40 11.08
N LEU A 99 5.68 -12.81 11.40
CA LEU A 99 5.74 -11.50 12.06
C LEU A 99 5.13 -10.37 11.25
N SER A 100 5.23 -10.45 9.92
CA SER A 100 4.58 -9.49 9.03
C SER A 100 3.05 -9.55 9.11
N ARG A 101 2.46 -10.58 9.72
CA ARG A 101 1.01 -10.84 9.73
C ARG A 101 0.37 -10.73 11.11
N HIS A 102 1.12 -10.92 12.20
CA HIS A 102 0.57 -10.93 13.56
C HIS A 102 1.49 -10.21 14.56
N PRO A 103 0.94 -9.49 15.55
CA PRO A 103 1.73 -8.84 16.59
C PRO A 103 2.43 -9.90 17.47
N ILE A 104 3.70 -9.65 17.75
CA ILE A 104 4.52 -10.54 18.57
C ILE A 104 4.09 -10.51 20.04
N GLN A 105 4.13 -11.67 20.70
CA GLN A 105 3.95 -11.75 22.14
C GLN A 105 5.28 -11.66 22.90
N THR A 106 5.25 -11.09 24.10
CA THR A 106 6.45 -10.92 24.95
C THR A 106 7.17 -12.24 25.27
N ALA A 107 6.44 -13.34 25.39
CA ALA A 107 7.01 -14.67 25.62
C ALA A 107 7.85 -15.16 24.42
N GLN A 108 7.41 -14.87 23.19
CA GLN A 108 8.12 -15.23 21.96
C GLN A 108 9.42 -14.44 21.80
N LEU A 109 9.44 -13.16 22.22
CA LEU A 109 10.65 -12.34 22.24
C LEU A 109 11.74 -12.92 23.15
N GLN A 110 11.37 -13.48 24.30
CA GLN A 110 12.34 -14.12 25.19
C GLN A 110 12.93 -15.40 24.56
N GLY A 111 12.09 -16.19 23.90
CA GLY A 111 12.54 -17.36 23.12
C GLY A 111 13.56 -16.99 22.04
N LEU A 112 13.36 -15.89 21.31
CA LEU A 112 14.31 -15.41 20.31
C LEU A 112 15.70 -15.09 20.87
N ILE A 113 15.77 -14.51 22.08
CA ILE A 113 17.06 -14.27 22.75
C ILE A 113 17.81 -15.58 22.97
N SER A 114 17.09 -16.63 23.41
CA SER A 114 17.69 -17.95 23.69
C SER A 114 18.12 -18.71 22.43
N LEU A 115 17.53 -18.40 21.28
CA LEU A 115 17.84 -19.05 20.01
C LEU A 115 19.02 -18.40 19.27
N TYR A 116 19.41 -17.17 19.64
CA TYR A 116 20.47 -16.43 18.98
C TYR A 116 21.83 -17.12 19.11
N GLN A 117 22.50 -17.28 17.99
CA GLN A 117 23.87 -17.74 17.88
C GLN A 117 24.57 -16.90 16.81
N ASP A 118 25.83 -16.54 17.02
CA ASP A 118 26.60 -15.66 16.13
C ASP A 118 26.63 -16.17 14.66
N GLN A 119 26.54 -17.48 14.46
CA GLN A 119 26.52 -18.13 13.14
C GLN A 119 25.20 -17.94 12.35
N LEU A 120 24.18 -17.35 12.99
CA LEU A 120 22.86 -17.09 12.42
C LEU A 120 22.57 -15.58 12.33
N ARG A 121 23.64 -14.78 12.33
CA ARG A 121 23.57 -13.32 12.27
C ARG A 121 22.67 -12.84 11.11
N ASP A 122 22.83 -13.42 9.92
CA ASP A 122 22.10 -12.98 8.73
C ASP A 122 20.60 -13.29 8.83
N SER A 123 20.24 -14.51 9.23
CA SER A 123 18.83 -14.89 9.45
C SER A 123 18.17 -14.09 10.57
N PHE A 124 18.92 -13.70 11.60
CA PHE A 124 18.43 -12.80 12.65
C PHE A 124 18.29 -11.36 12.14
N ALA A 125 19.19 -10.87 11.28
CA ALA A 125 19.08 -9.54 10.70
C ALA A 125 17.78 -9.39 9.89
N GLU A 126 17.44 -10.40 9.07
CA GLU A 126 16.17 -10.45 8.33
C GLU A 126 14.95 -10.43 9.25
N LEU A 127 14.99 -11.21 10.35
CA LEU A 127 13.92 -11.23 11.35
C LEU A 127 13.76 -9.86 12.04
N LEU A 128 14.87 -9.23 12.42
CA LEU A 128 14.86 -7.92 13.09
C LEU A 128 14.32 -6.79 12.20
N GLN A 129 14.42 -6.90 10.88
CA GLN A 129 13.80 -5.91 9.96
C GLN A 129 12.27 -5.84 10.16
N GLN A 130 11.63 -6.95 10.49
CA GLN A 130 10.18 -7.05 10.69
C GLN A 130 9.72 -6.62 12.09
N LEU A 131 10.64 -6.36 13.03
CA LEU A 131 10.29 -5.92 14.38
C LEU A 131 10.12 -4.40 14.47
N ASP A 132 9.14 -3.99 15.27
CA ASP A 132 8.91 -2.61 15.66
C ASP A 132 9.95 -2.11 16.68
N GLU A 133 9.99 -0.79 16.88
CA GLU A 133 10.93 -0.17 17.81
C GLU A 133 10.72 -0.62 19.26
N SER A 134 9.46 -0.84 19.69
CA SER A 134 9.13 -1.33 21.04
C SER A 134 9.75 -2.70 21.31
N SER A 135 9.58 -3.64 20.37
CA SER A 135 10.12 -5.00 20.49
C SER A 135 11.64 -5.00 20.45
N CYS A 136 12.25 -4.20 19.56
CA CYS A 136 13.70 -4.05 19.52
C CYS A 136 14.27 -3.48 20.83
N ASN A 137 13.62 -2.46 21.40
CA ASN A 137 14.00 -1.88 22.69
C ASN A 137 13.81 -2.86 23.85
N TYR A 138 12.74 -3.67 23.83
CA TYR A 138 12.51 -4.73 24.80
C TYR A 138 13.64 -5.78 24.77
N LEU A 139 13.97 -6.28 23.58
CA LEU A 139 15.07 -7.24 23.38
C LEU A 139 16.41 -6.65 23.82
N MET A 140 16.70 -5.40 23.46
CA MET A 140 17.95 -4.72 23.80
C MET A 140 18.17 -4.60 25.32
N LYS A 141 17.11 -4.41 26.10
CA LYS A 141 17.17 -4.35 27.57
C LYS A 141 17.45 -5.71 28.21
N ARG A 142 17.15 -6.82 27.53
CA ARG A 142 17.22 -8.18 28.09
C ARG A 142 18.32 -9.06 27.49
N THR A 143 18.96 -8.65 26.40
CA THR A 143 20.07 -9.39 25.80
C THR A 143 21.45 -8.91 26.29
N GLY A 144 22.28 -9.87 26.70
CA GLY A 144 23.69 -9.65 27.05
C GLY A 144 24.65 -9.82 25.87
N ASN A 145 24.19 -10.35 24.72
CA ASN A 145 25.08 -10.66 23.58
C ASN A 145 25.45 -9.39 22.81
N SER A 146 26.75 -9.10 22.69
CA SER A 146 27.26 -7.86 22.07
C SER A 146 26.93 -7.74 20.58
N GLN A 147 26.92 -8.85 19.83
CA GLN A 147 26.60 -8.86 18.40
C GLN A 147 25.10 -8.65 18.16
N LEU A 148 24.24 -9.32 18.93
CA LEU A 148 22.80 -9.09 18.86
C LEU A 148 22.45 -7.65 19.26
N ARG A 149 23.14 -7.09 20.26
CA ARG A 149 22.97 -5.66 20.63
C ARG A 149 23.40 -4.72 19.50
N ALA A 150 24.43 -5.05 18.72
CA ALA A 150 24.83 -4.25 17.57
C ALA A 150 23.73 -4.23 16.49
N LEU A 151 23.18 -5.40 16.15
CA LEU A 151 22.07 -5.51 15.20
C LEU A 151 20.81 -4.76 15.67
N LEU A 152 20.46 -4.89 16.95
CA LEU A 152 19.31 -4.18 17.53
C LEU A 152 19.51 -2.67 17.52
N LYS A 153 20.71 -2.17 17.84
CA LYS A 153 21.03 -0.74 17.78
C LYS A 153 20.92 -0.20 16.36
N GLU A 154 21.44 -0.94 15.38
CA GLU A 154 21.35 -0.58 13.96
C GLU A 154 19.89 -0.47 13.52
N ARG A 155 19.06 -1.46 13.89
CA ARG A 155 17.64 -1.45 13.56
C ARG A 155 16.86 -0.33 14.26
N ILE A 156 17.12 -0.08 15.55
CA ILE A 156 16.49 1.02 16.30
C ILE A 156 16.85 2.36 15.67
N HIS A 157 18.11 2.54 15.27
CA HIS A 157 18.55 3.75 14.56
C HIS A 157 17.84 3.90 13.21
N GLN A 158 17.66 2.81 12.45
CA GLN A 158 16.86 2.83 11.21
C GLN A 158 15.38 3.16 11.47
N CYS A 159 14.77 2.63 12.55
CA CYS A 159 13.42 3.02 12.95
C CYS A 159 13.34 4.52 13.22
N GLN A 160 14.25 5.06 14.03
CA GLN A 160 14.27 6.47 14.42
C GLN A 160 14.58 7.43 13.26
N GLN A 161 15.39 6.99 12.29
CA GLN A 161 15.61 7.72 11.04
C GLN A 161 14.37 7.72 10.15
N ASN A 162 13.62 6.62 10.08
CA ASN A 162 12.35 6.56 9.35
C ASN A 162 11.28 7.45 10.01
N THR A 163 11.18 7.48 11.35
CA THR A 163 10.23 8.36 12.05
C THR A 163 10.58 9.85 11.90
N ARG A 164 11.86 10.21 11.84
CA ARG A 164 12.30 11.60 11.54
C ARG A 164 12.15 11.99 10.07
N ALA A 165 12.24 11.02 9.16
CA ALA A 165 11.93 11.22 7.74
C ALA A 165 10.42 11.33 7.51
N GLU A 166 9.57 10.69 8.31
CA GLU A 166 8.10 10.81 8.21
C GLU A 166 7.56 12.21 8.58
N ASP A 167 8.29 12.99 9.40
CA ASP A 167 7.94 14.39 9.71
C ASP A 167 8.49 15.42 8.70
N THR A 168 9.34 15.01 7.74
CA THR A 168 10.00 15.94 6.79
C THR A 168 10.10 15.46 5.33
N ALA A 169 9.64 14.26 5.00
CA ALA A 169 9.64 13.74 3.63
C ALA A 169 8.33 14.06 2.92
N SER A 170 8.41 15.07 2.06
CA SER A 170 7.61 15.31 0.84
C SER A 170 6.74 14.12 0.39
N ASP A 171 5.42 14.33 0.47
CA ASP A 171 4.32 13.51 -0.04
C ASP A 171 4.43 13.17 -1.54
N SER A 172 5.34 12.27 -1.90
CA SER A 172 5.45 11.76 -3.27
C SER A 172 5.84 10.28 -3.25
N PRO A 173 4.88 9.35 -3.45
CA PRO A 173 5.12 7.91 -3.40
C PRO A 173 5.77 7.43 -4.70
N SER A 174 7.10 7.56 -4.80
CA SER A 174 7.86 7.30 -6.03
C SER A 174 8.31 5.83 -6.23
N THR A 175 7.87 4.86 -5.41
CA THR A 175 8.22 3.44 -5.62
C THR A 175 7.06 2.46 -5.44
N PHE A 176 7.06 1.39 -6.23
CA PHE A 176 6.05 0.32 -6.15
C PHE A 176 6.01 -0.35 -4.76
N SER A 177 7.15 -0.45 -4.06
CA SER A 177 7.18 -0.99 -2.68
C SER A 177 6.63 -0.01 -1.65
N SER A 178 6.79 1.31 -1.85
CA SER A 178 6.13 2.31 -1.00
C SER A 178 4.61 2.28 -1.18
N ARG A 179 4.10 2.08 -2.40
CA ARG A 179 2.64 1.93 -2.64
C ARG A 179 2.03 0.71 -1.94
N ILE A 180 2.71 -0.44 -1.96
CA ILE A 180 2.26 -1.63 -1.19
C ILE A 180 2.26 -1.34 0.30
N THR A 181 3.28 -0.64 0.80
CA THR A 181 3.39 -0.28 2.22
C THR A 181 2.28 0.68 2.64
N VAL A 182 1.94 1.66 1.78
CA VAL A 182 0.83 2.59 1.98
C VAL A 182 -0.53 1.88 1.88
N ALA A 183 -0.71 0.93 0.95
CA ALA A 183 -1.92 0.11 0.86
C ALA A 183 -2.08 -0.82 2.07
N LEU A 184 -0.99 -1.36 2.63
CA LEU A 184 -1.02 -2.14 3.87
C LEU A 184 -1.43 -1.28 5.08
N ARG A 185 -1.06 0.01 5.12
CA ARG A 185 -1.57 0.95 6.14
C ARG A 185 -3.10 1.11 6.04
N ALA A 186 -3.66 1.10 4.83
CA ALA A 186 -5.11 1.14 4.65
C ALA A 186 -5.82 -0.07 5.29
N VAL A 187 -5.25 -1.28 5.10
CA VAL A 187 -5.75 -2.52 5.72
C VAL A 187 -5.64 -2.45 7.25
N GLN A 188 -4.51 -1.99 7.77
CA GLN A 188 -4.29 -1.83 9.21
C GLN A 188 -5.27 -0.84 9.85
N HIS A 189 -5.63 0.23 9.14
CA HIS A 189 -6.63 1.19 9.62
C HIS A 189 -8.06 0.61 9.62
N ALA A 190 -8.37 -0.32 8.72
CA ALA A 190 -9.68 -0.94 8.60
C ALA A 190 -9.93 -2.08 9.61
N GLU A 191 -8.90 -2.86 9.99
CA GLU A 191 -9.06 -4.08 10.83
C GLU A 191 -9.29 -3.81 12.32
N ILE A 192 -8.93 -2.64 12.85
CA ILE A 192 -8.85 -2.42 14.31
C ILE A 192 -10.18 -1.90 14.91
N ASP A 193 -11.03 -1.21 14.13
CA ASP A 193 -12.43 -0.82 14.45
C ASP A 193 -12.94 0.05 13.27
N PRO A 194 -14.07 -0.26 12.59
CA PRO A 194 -14.56 0.51 11.44
C PRO A 194 -15.22 1.85 11.85
N ALA A 195 -14.57 2.60 12.74
CA ALA A 195 -14.99 3.96 13.06
C ALA A 195 -14.87 4.86 11.81
N PRO A 196 -15.82 5.77 11.54
CA PRO A 196 -15.81 6.61 10.35
C PRO A 196 -14.49 7.35 10.12
N ALA A 197 -13.89 7.91 11.18
CA ALA A 197 -12.61 8.61 11.10
C ALA A 197 -11.43 7.70 10.70
N ARG A 198 -11.42 6.43 11.09
CA ARG A 198 -10.36 5.48 10.70
C ARG A 198 -10.55 4.99 9.26
N THR A 199 -11.81 4.81 8.85
CA THR A 199 -12.17 4.44 7.47
C THR A 199 -11.75 5.53 6.49
N ILE A 200 -11.91 6.81 6.84
CA ILE A 200 -11.40 7.94 6.03
C ILE A 200 -9.88 7.88 5.89
N LYS A 201 -9.14 7.61 6.97
CA LYS A 201 -7.68 7.44 6.91
C LYS A 201 -7.25 6.26 6.04
N ALA A 202 -8.01 5.16 6.07
CA ALA A 202 -7.79 4.04 5.17
C ALA A 202 -8.01 4.44 3.70
N ALA A 203 -9.10 5.17 3.40
CA ALA A 203 -9.38 5.69 2.06
C ALA A 203 -8.29 6.69 1.60
N GLU A 204 -7.78 7.53 2.50
CA GLU A 204 -6.69 8.46 2.19
C GLU A 204 -5.41 7.73 1.82
N ALA A 205 -5.06 6.68 2.57
CA ALA A 205 -3.92 5.82 2.26
C ALA A 205 -4.09 5.14 0.88
N LEU A 206 -5.30 4.67 0.53
CA LEU A 206 -5.56 4.15 -0.82
C LEU A 206 -5.30 5.20 -1.90
N LEU A 207 -5.75 6.45 -1.69
CA LEU A 207 -5.47 7.54 -2.63
C LEU A 207 -3.97 7.84 -2.74
N GLN A 208 -3.24 7.86 -1.62
CA GLN A 208 -1.79 8.02 -1.60
C GLN A 208 -1.08 6.88 -2.33
N ALA A 209 -1.60 5.66 -2.29
CA ALA A 209 -1.08 4.53 -3.09
C ALA A 209 -1.41 4.64 -4.59
N GLY A 210 -2.17 5.65 -5.03
CA GLY A 210 -2.63 5.83 -6.41
C GLY A 210 -3.88 5.01 -6.72
N MET A 211 -4.53 4.39 -5.74
CA MET A 211 -5.73 3.57 -5.88
C MET A 211 -6.99 4.45 -5.75
N THR A 212 -7.17 5.36 -6.70
CA THR A 212 -8.25 6.37 -6.66
C THR A 212 -9.65 5.75 -6.73
N GLU A 213 -9.82 4.68 -7.51
CA GLU A 213 -11.11 3.98 -7.63
C GLU A 213 -11.49 3.28 -6.32
N ASP A 214 -10.56 2.54 -5.71
CA ASP A 214 -10.76 1.89 -4.41
C ASP A 214 -11.02 2.90 -3.28
N CYS A 215 -10.31 4.03 -3.30
CA CYS A 215 -10.57 5.15 -2.38
C CYS A 215 -12.03 5.62 -2.47
N LEU A 216 -12.53 5.87 -3.68
CA LEU A 216 -13.91 6.33 -3.89
C LEU A 216 -14.95 5.27 -3.52
N LEU A 217 -14.66 3.99 -3.72
CA LEU A 217 -15.53 2.89 -3.28
C LEU A 217 -15.68 2.89 -1.76
N VAL A 218 -14.57 2.99 -1.01
CA VAL A 218 -14.60 3.06 0.46
C VAL A 218 -15.39 4.30 0.93
N LEU A 219 -15.19 5.45 0.28
CA LEU A 219 -15.96 6.66 0.59
C LEU A 219 -17.46 6.49 0.29
N ALA A 220 -17.82 5.87 -0.82
CA ALA A 220 -19.22 5.61 -1.17
C ALA A 220 -19.91 4.67 -0.17
N GLU A 221 -19.20 3.65 0.32
CA GLU A 221 -19.71 2.75 1.36
C GLU A 221 -19.87 3.45 2.71
N LEU A 222 -18.96 4.36 3.05
CA LEU A 222 -18.98 5.10 4.30
C LEU A 222 -20.02 6.23 4.32
N TYR A 223 -20.36 6.77 3.15
CA TYR A 223 -21.22 7.94 2.98
C TYR A 223 -22.56 7.87 3.74
N PRO A 224 -23.35 6.77 3.71
CA PRO A 224 -24.62 6.69 4.43
C PRO A 224 -24.46 6.82 5.95
N ALA A 225 -23.33 6.38 6.50
CA ALA A 225 -23.05 6.45 7.94
C ALA A 225 -22.58 7.84 8.37
N ILE A 226 -21.92 8.59 7.48
CA ILE A 226 -21.38 9.94 7.76
C ILE A 226 -22.40 11.05 7.48
N MET A 227 -23.35 10.84 6.58
CA MET A 227 -24.37 11.83 6.22
C MET A 227 -25.18 12.44 7.39
N PRO A 228 -25.52 11.71 8.46
CA PRO A 228 -26.18 12.30 9.63
C PRO A 228 -25.30 13.28 10.43
N GLU A 229 -23.99 13.30 10.18
CA GLU A 229 -22.97 14.01 10.98
C GLU A 229 -22.40 15.25 10.26
N LEU A 230 -23.20 15.95 9.44
CA LEU A 230 -22.84 17.05 8.52
C LEU A 230 -22.00 18.23 9.09
N GLU A 231 -21.71 18.27 10.39
CA GLU A 231 -20.94 19.35 11.03
C GLU A 231 -19.69 18.86 11.79
N THR A 232 -19.43 17.55 11.79
CA THR A 232 -18.28 16.97 12.49
C THR A 232 -16.98 17.19 11.72
N GLU A 233 -15.85 17.15 12.44
CA GLU A 233 -14.52 17.15 11.82
C GLU A 233 -14.36 15.97 10.84
N THR A 234 -14.96 14.82 11.18
CA THR A 234 -14.98 13.62 10.35
C THR A 234 -15.70 13.83 9.02
N TYR A 235 -16.84 14.52 9.00
CA TYR A 235 -17.51 14.89 7.75
C TYR A 235 -16.65 15.81 6.88
N ARG A 236 -15.93 16.77 7.49
CA ARG A 236 -15.03 17.68 6.74
C ARG A 236 -13.84 16.95 6.13
N ASP A 237 -13.26 15.98 6.85
CA ASP A 237 -12.14 15.19 6.34
C ASP A 237 -12.60 14.26 5.21
N PHE A 238 -13.81 13.70 5.33
CA PHE A 238 -14.48 12.97 4.26
C PHE A 238 -14.64 13.84 3.00
N GLU A 239 -15.20 15.05 3.14
CA GLU A 239 -15.40 15.97 2.01
C GLU A 239 -14.09 16.38 1.36
N LYS A 240 -13.07 16.75 2.14
CA LYS A 240 -11.75 17.10 1.60
C LYS A 240 -11.17 15.97 0.76
N LEU A 241 -11.26 14.73 1.25
CA LEU A 241 -10.73 13.58 0.53
C LEU A 241 -11.57 13.28 -0.73
N LEU A 242 -12.90 13.39 -0.64
CA LEU A 242 -13.79 13.23 -1.78
C LEU A 242 -13.49 14.25 -2.89
N TYR A 243 -13.37 15.54 -2.55
CA TYR A 243 -13.05 16.60 -3.52
C TYR A 243 -11.61 16.52 -4.06
N LYS A 244 -10.72 15.78 -3.39
CA LYS A 244 -9.39 15.46 -3.93
C LYS A 244 -9.43 14.27 -4.89
N ALA A 245 -10.20 13.21 -4.57
CA ALA A 245 -10.20 11.96 -5.32
C ALA A 245 -11.15 11.98 -6.54
N ALA A 246 -12.36 12.52 -6.38
CA ALA A 246 -13.41 12.45 -7.40
C ALA A 246 -13.04 13.16 -8.72
N PRO A 247 -12.48 14.39 -8.72
CA PRO A 247 -12.08 15.06 -9.95
C PRO A 247 -10.93 14.33 -10.67
N VAL A 248 -9.98 13.75 -9.92
CA VAL A 248 -8.89 12.94 -10.48
C VAL A 248 -9.44 11.69 -11.17
N TYR A 249 -10.39 11.01 -10.54
CA TYR A 249 -11.06 9.86 -11.14
C TYR A 249 -11.80 10.24 -12.44
N ALA A 250 -12.53 11.36 -12.43
CA ALA A 250 -13.25 11.83 -13.59
C ALA A 250 -12.32 12.11 -14.78
N LEU A 251 -11.17 12.77 -14.52
CA LEU A 251 -10.12 12.98 -15.52
C LEU A 251 -9.60 11.66 -16.09
N MET A 252 -9.30 10.68 -15.25
CA MET A 252 -8.76 9.39 -15.70
C MET A 252 -9.75 8.55 -16.50
N LYS A 253 -11.03 8.53 -16.11
CA LYS A 253 -12.04 7.69 -16.76
C LYS A 253 -12.63 8.30 -18.02
N GLN A 254 -12.89 9.60 -18.02
CA GLN A 254 -13.57 10.30 -19.11
C GLN A 254 -12.92 11.67 -19.38
N PRO A 255 -11.69 11.72 -19.93
CA PRO A 255 -10.95 12.98 -20.08
C PRO A 255 -11.68 14.04 -20.92
N PHE A 256 -12.43 13.63 -21.94
CA PHE A 256 -13.22 14.53 -22.81
C PHE A 256 -14.55 14.99 -22.19
N TYR A 257 -14.99 14.34 -21.12
CA TYR A 257 -16.29 14.59 -20.47
C TYR A 257 -16.12 14.59 -18.95
N ALA A 258 -14.98 15.08 -18.46
CA ALA A 258 -14.60 14.92 -17.06
C ALA A 258 -15.56 15.69 -16.13
N HIS A 259 -16.11 16.82 -16.59
CA HIS A 259 -17.09 17.58 -15.85
C HIS A 259 -18.41 16.80 -15.66
N GLU A 260 -19.01 16.30 -16.75
CA GLU A 260 -20.21 15.45 -16.74
C GLU A 260 -20.00 14.18 -15.90
N CYS A 261 -18.80 13.59 -16.00
CA CYS A 261 -18.43 12.42 -15.22
C CYS A 261 -18.38 12.74 -13.72
N LEU A 262 -17.83 13.87 -13.31
CA LEU A 262 -17.81 14.30 -11.91
C LEU A 262 -19.24 14.57 -11.40
N GLU A 263 -20.05 15.30 -12.16
CA GLU A 263 -21.44 15.57 -11.79
C GLU A 263 -22.24 14.27 -11.63
N SER A 264 -22.13 13.35 -12.58
CA SER A 264 -22.80 12.05 -12.53
C SER A 264 -22.34 11.23 -11.33
N LEU A 265 -21.03 11.18 -11.06
CA LEU A 265 -20.46 10.46 -9.92
C LEU A 265 -20.99 11.02 -8.60
N MET A 266 -21.00 12.34 -8.45
CA MET A 266 -21.47 13.01 -7.25
C MET A 266 -22.98 12.84 -7.06
N GLN A 267 -23.79 12.93 -8.12
CA GLN A 267 -25.23 12.72 -8.04
C GLN A 267 -25.62 11.29 -7.69
N ILE A 268 -24.90 10.29 -8.23
CA ILE A 268 -25.25 8.88 -8.04
C ILE A 268 -24.78 8.37 -6.67
N TYR A 269 -23.54 8.67 -6.28
CA TYR A 269 -22.91 8.07 -5.11
C TYR A 269 -22.88 9.00 -3.89
N PHE A 270 -22.97 10.32 -4.09
CA PHE A 270 -22.84 11.33 -3.02
C PHE A 270 -23.92 12.45 -3.10
N PRO A 271 -25.22 12.12 -3.22
CA PRO A 271 -26.28 13.08 -3.58
C PRO A 271 -26.48 14.29 -2.64
N GLY A 272 -25.87 14.30 -1.46
CA GLY A 272 -25.88 15.40 -0.50
C GLY A 272 -24.59 16.23 -0.45
N CYS A 273 -23.50 15.80 -1.10
CA CYS A 273 -22.27 16.57 -1.20
C CYS A 273 -22.38 17.58 -2.36
N ARG A 274 -21.89 18.79 -2.15
CA ARG A 274 -21.94 19.85 -3.18
C ARG A 274 -20.66 19.84 -4.00
N VAL A 275 -20.78 19.69 -5.31
CA VAL A 275 -19.63 19.85 -6.19
C VAL A 275 -19.14 21.30 -6.14
N ASP A 276 -17.84 21.50 -5.94
CA ASP A 276 -17.24 22.83 -6.02
C ASP A 276 -17.39 23.36 -7.46
N PHE A 277 -17.99 24.54 -7.57
CA PHE A 277 -18.17 25.22 -8.85
C PHE A 277 -16.82 25.54 -9.51
N GLU A 278 -15.78 25.79 -8.72
CA GLU A 278 -14.42 26.01 -9.23
C GLU A 278 -13.86 24.75 -9.91
N ASP A 279 -14.07 23.57 -9.31
CA ASP A 279 -13.61 22.30 -9.87
C ASP A 279 -14.33 21.97 -11.18
N LEU A 280 -15.65 22.18 -11.24
CA LEU A 280 -16.42 22.01 -12.48
C LEU A 280 -15.92 22.95 -13.58
N ARG A 281 -15.67 24.21 -13.25
CA ARG A 281 -15.09 25.18 -14.20
C ARG A 281 -13.73 24.75 -14.70
N LEU A 282 -12.86 24.25 -13.83
CA LEU A 282 -11.53 23.77 -14.22
C LEU A 282 -11.60 22.54 -15.13
N LEU A 283 -12.49 21.60 -14.85
CA LEU A 283 -12.70 20.41 -15.70
C LEU A 283 -13.28 20.79 -17.08
N ASN A 284 -14.14 21.80 -17.14
CA ASN A 284 -14.59 22.37 -18.41
C ASN A 284 -13.43 23.04 -19.17
N THR A 285 -12.58 23.80 -18.49
CA THR A 285 -11.37 24.37 -19.10
C THR A 285 -10.47 23.27 -19.66
N TYR A 286 -10.29 22.16 -18.94
CA TYR A 286 -9.53 21.00 -19.43
C TYR A 286 -10.13 20.40 -20.70
N THR A 287 -11.45 20.20 -20.72
CA THR A 287 -12.17 19.68 -21.89
C THR A 287 -11.95 20.57 -23.11
N ALA A 288 -12.00 21.89 -22.93
CA ALA A 288 -11.69 22.86 -23.98
C ALA A 288 -10.21 22.80 -24.43
N ILE A 289 -9.26 22.69 -23.50
CA ILE A 289 -7.82 22.55 -23.81
C ILE A 289 -7.56 21.33 -24.70
N ILE A 290 -8.07 20.15 -24.30
CA ILE A 290 -7.84 18.94 -25.09
C ILE A 290 -8.48 19.07 -26.47
N SER A 291 -9.70 19.61 -26.53
CA SER A 291 -10.43 19.80 -27.79
C SER A 291 -9.61 20.66 -28.75
N GLU A 292 -9.10 21.82 -28.30
CA GLU A 292 -8.24 22.70 -29.11
C GLU A 292 -6.92 22.04 -29.55
N LEU A 293 -6.32 21.22 -28.68
CA LEU A 293 -5.09 20.51 -29.01
C LEU A 293 -5.29 19.42 -30.08
N HIS A 294 -6.52 18.90 -30.24
CA HIS A 294 -6.86 17.89 -31.25
C HIS A 294 -7.47 18.51 -32.52
N ILE A 295 -8.35 19.51 -32.35
CA ILE A 295 -9.05 20.22 -33.42
C ILE A 295 -9.12 21.70 -33.00
N PRO A 296 -8.35 22.60 -33.63
CA PRO A 296 -8.38 24.02 -33.28
C PRO A 296 -9.75 24.62 -33.63
N ASP A 297 -10.51 25.04 -32.63
CA ASP A 297 -11.88 25.58 -32.79
C ASP A 297 -12.05 26.97 -32.15
N GLN A 298 -10.96 27.57 -31.64
CA GLN A 298 -10.90 28.93 -31.06
C GLN A 298 -11.86 29.20 -29.88
N GLN A 299 -12.44 28.18 -29.24
CA GLN A 299 -13.39 28.30 -28.14
C GLN A 299 -12.71 28.53 -26.78
N LEU A 300 -11.43 28.17 -26.63
CA LEU A 300 -10.73 28.29 -25.34
C LEU A 300 -10.44 29.75 -24.95
N LEU A 301 -10.10 30.63 -25.89
CA LEU A 301 -9.79 32.04 -25.61
C LEU A 301 -11.02 32.83 -25.11
N PRO A 302 -12.21 32.71 -25.73
CA PRO A 302 -13.46 33.26 -25.20
C PRO A 302 -13.81 32.71 -23.81
N LEU A 303 -13.68 31.41 -23.60
CA LEU A 303 -13.98 30.77 -22.32
C LEU A 303 -13.06 31.27 -21.21
N LEU A 304 -11.75 31.38 -21.47
CA LEU A 304 -10.80 31.98 -20.53
C LEU A 304 -11.06 33.49 -20.31
N ALA A 305 -11.53 34.22 -21.32
CA ALA A 305 -11.86 35.64 -21.21
C ALA A 305 -13.14 35.89 -20.38
N GLU A 306 -14.14 35.03 -20.48
CA GLU A 306 -15.33 35.05 -19.62
C GLU A 306 -14.94 34.70 -18.18
N GLN A 307 -14.12 33.67 -17.98
CA GLN A 307 -13.64 33.29 -16.66
C GLN A 307 -12.83 34.41 -15.96
N ARG A 308 -12.08 35.22 -16.72
CA ARG A 308 -11.35 36.41 -16.21
C ARG A 308 -12.26 37.54 -15.73
N LYS A 309 -13.45 37.72 -16.33
CA LYS A 309 -14.37 38.80 -15.93
C LYS A 309 -14.96 38.55 -14.54
N GLU A 310 -15.03 37.29 -14.12
CA GLU A 310 -15.58 36.91 -12.81
C GLU A 310 -14.51 36.83 -11.70
N ASN A 311 -13.23 36.60 -12.04
CA ASN A 311 -12.13 36.49 -11.08
C ASN A 311 -10.93 37.36 -11.49
N LEU A 312 -10.78 38.52 -10.85
CA LEU A 312 -9.74 39.54 -11.07
C LEU A 312 -8.35 39.14 -10.52
N ALA A 313 -7.82 37.97 -10.90
CA ALA A 313 -6.44 37.58 -10.59
C ALA A 313 -5.64 37.28 -11.87
N SER A 314 -4.72 38.18 -12.19
CA SER A 314 -3.76 38.10 -13.30
C SER A 314 -2.79 36.90 -13.21
N ASP A 315 -2.75 36.20 -12.07
CA ASP A 315 -1.77 35.15 -11.74
C ASP A 315 -2.13 33.76 -12.32
N GLN A 316 -3.30 33.63 -12.97
CA GLN A 316 -3.76 32.34 -13.53
C GLN A 316 -3.28 32.05 -14.96
N ILE A 317 -2.53 32.96 -15.60
CA ILE A 317 -2.09 32.79 -17.00
C ILE A 317 -0.57 32.61 -17.03
N PRO A 318 -0.07 31.48 -17.57
CA PRO A 318 1.34 31.17 -17.51
C PRO A 318 2.22 32.08 -18.38
N VAL A 319 1.63 32.84 -19.31
CA VAL A 319 2.32 33.69 -20.30
C VAL A 319 3.11 34.84 -19.64
N HIS A 320 2.63 35.39 -18.52
CA HIS A 320 3.26 36.56 -17.89
C HIS A 320 4.40 36.18 -16.94
N HIS A 321 4.26 35.08 -16.20
CA HIS A 321 5.22 34.63 -15.19
C HIS A 321 5.34 33.09 -15.18
N PRO A 322 5.95 32.47 -16.20
CA PRO A 322 5.95 31.02 -16.38
C PRO A 322 6.60 30.25 -15.22
N THR A 323 7.72 30.73 -14.66
CA THR A 323 8.38 30.06 -13.53
C THR A 323 7.50 30.04 -12.29
N ARG A 324 6.99 31.22 -11.87
CA ARG A 324 6.12 31.34 -10.70
C ARG A 324 4.84 30.51 -10.87
N TYR A 325 4.27 30.51 -12.08
CA TYR A 325 3.09 29.70 -12.39
C TYR A 325 3.37 28.20 -12.20
N LEU A 326 4.52 27.71 -12.65
CA LEU A 326 4.91 26.31 -12.48
C LEU A 326 5.19 25.96 -11.02
N GLU A 327 5.90 26.81 -10.27
CA GLU A 327 6.14 26.61 -8.83
C GLU A 327 4.83 26.54 -8.03
N GLU A 328 3.89 27.45 -8.30
CA GLU A 328 2.55 27.42 -7.71
C GLU A 328 1.72 26.21 -8.20
N THR A 329 2.02 25.66 -9.37
CA THR A 329 1.35 24.46 -9.87
C THR A 329 1.87 23.22 -9.16
N LEU A 330 3.19 23.11 -8.96
CA LEU A 330 3.80 22.00 -8.25
C LEU A 330 3.41 21.99 -6.76
N SER A 331 3.28 23.16 -6.12
CA SER A 331 2.83 23.23 -4.72
C SER A 331 1.39 22.75 -4.50
N LEU A 332 0.56 22.72 -5.55
CA LEU A 332 -0.80 22.19 -5.49
C LEU A 332 -0.86 20.66 -5.53
N LEU A 333 0.19 19.97 -5.98
CA LEU A 333 0.16 18.52 -6.20
C LEU A 333 -0.33 17.72 -4.98
N PRO A 334 0.19 17.93 -3.75
CA PRO A 334 -0.24 17.13 -2.60
C PRO A 334 -1.70 17.34 -2.21
N GLY A 335 -2.26 18.53 -2.42
CA GLY A 335 -3.61 18.90 -1.97
C GLY A 335 -4.68 18.78 -3.05
N ALA A 336 -4.38 19.19 -4.28
CA ALA A 336 -5.30 19.32 -5.39
C ALA A 336 -4.64 18.89 -6.72
N PRO A 337 -4.33 17.58 -6.87
CA PRO A 337 -3.60 17.05 -8.02
C PRO A 337 -4.34 17.26 -9.35
N HIS A 338 -5.67 17.25 -9.36
CA HIS A 338 -6.46 17.58 -10.55
C HIS A 338 -6.26 19.05 -10.98
N LYS A 339 -6.27 20.01 -10.04
CA LYS A 339 -6.01 21.42 -10.34
C LYS A 339 -4.60 21.61 -10.89
N ALA A 340 -3.61 20.96 -10.28
CA ALA A 340 -2.23 20.98 -10.75
C ALA A 340 -2.12 20.45 -12.19
N PHE A 341 -2.73 19.30 -12.46
CA PHE A 341 -2.75 18.71 -13.80
C PHE A 341 -3.34 19.65 -14.86
N ILE A 342 -4.50 20.25 -14.58
CA ILE A 342 -5.18 21.16 -15.51
C ILE A 342 -4.32 22.42 -15.76
N ARG A 343 -3.61 22.92 -14.75
CA ARG A 343 -2.64 24.02 -14.93
C ARG A 343 -1.44 23.61 -15.80
N LEU A 344 -0.92 22.39 -15.66
CA LEU A 344 0.15 21.86 -16.53
C LEU A 344 -0.31 21.70 -17.98
N GLU A 345 -1.57 21.35 -18.19
CA GLU A 345 -2.22 21.24 -19.50
C GLU A 345 -2.48 22.62 -20.13
N LEU A 346 -2.87 23.60 -19.31
CA LEU A 346 -2.97 25.00 -19.77
C LEU A 346 -1.61 25.56 -20.17
N PHE A 347 -0.55 25.26 -19.41
CA PHE A 347 0.82 25.60 -19.78
C PHE A 347 1.21 24.98 -21.12
N ARG A 348 0.89 23.70 -21.32
CA ARG A 348 1.13 22.98 -22.58
C ARG A 348 0.44 23.64 -23.77
N TYR A 349 -0.81 24.06 -23.60
CA TYR A 349 -1.56 24.78 -24.63
C TYR A 349 -0.84 26.06 -25.07
N PHE A 350 -0.42 26.91 -24.13
CA PHE A 350 0.28 28.16 -24.49
C PHE A 350 1.66 27.94 -25.10
N LEU A 351 2.33 26.85 -24.73
CA LEU A 351 3.59 26.43 -25.35
C LEU A 351 3.37 26.02 -26.82
N HIS A 352 2.36 25.19 -27.10
CA HIS A 352 2.01 24.76 -28.46
C HIS A 352 1.50 25.92 -29.33
N ALA A 353 0.74 26.84 -28.75
CA ALA A 353 0.26 28.06 -29.42
C ALA A 353 1.38 29.10 -29.68
N GLN A 354 2.66 28.77 -29.40
CA GLN A 354 3.84 29.65 -29.53
C GLN A 354 3.66 31.02 -28.85
N SER A 355 2.78 31.08 -27.86
CA SER A 355 2.41 32.32 -27.17
C SER A 355 3.34 32.61 -25.99
N MET A 356 4.33 31.74 -25.76
CA MET A 356 5.26 31.81 -24.64
C MET A 356 6.64 31.29 -25.04
N ASN A 357 7.69 32.01 -24.66
CA ASN A 357 9.07 31.55 -24.76
C ASN A 357 9.51 30.96 -23.43
N CYS A 358 9.81 29.67 -23.40
CA CYS A 358 10.22 28.97 -22.17
C CYS A 358 11.72 28.67 -22.15
N SER A 359 12.34 28.82 -20.98
CA SER A 359 13.71 28.35 -20.74
C SER A 359 13.76 26.83 -20.59
N SER A 360 14.94 26.23 -20.75
CA SER A 360 15.13 24.79 -20.50
C SER A 360 14.81 24.38 -19.06
N GLU A 361 14.95 25.28 -18.09
CA GLU A 361 14.63 25.03 -16.69
C GLU A 361 13.12 24.99 -16.46
N GLN A 362 12.37 25.92 -17.08
CA GLN A 362 10.91 25.93 -17.03
C GLN A 362 10.31 24.67 -17.66
N LEU A 363 10.87 24.22 -18.79
CA LEU A 363 10.43 22.97 -19.42
C LEU A 363 10.73 21.73 -18.55
N GLN A 364 11.83 21.74 -17.79
CA GLN A 364 12.15 20.68 -16.82
C GLN A 364 11.17 20.68 -15.63
N LEU A 365 10.85 21.86 -15.07
CA LEU A 365 9.86 22.00 -14.00
C LEU A 365 8.48 21.55 -14.45
N TRP A 366 8.07 21.95 -15.65
CA TRP A 366 6.82 21.51 -16.27
C TRP A 366 6.77 19.98 -16.45
N ALA A 367 7.81 19.39 -17.01
CA ALA A 367 7.89 17.95 -17.21
C ALA A 367 7.92 17.16 -15.88
N HIS A 368 8.56 17.71 -14.85
CA HIS A 368 8.62 17.12 -13.52
C HIS A 368 7.21 16.94 -12.92
N GLY A 369 6.33 17.94 -13.03
CA GLY A 369 4.96 17.83 -12.52
C GLY A 369 4.15 16.68 -13.13
N TYR A 370 4.31 16.41 -14.43
CA TYR A 370 3.69 15.24 -15.08
C TYR A 370 4.29 13.92 -14.60
N ILE A 371 5.62 13.87 -14.43
CA ILE A 371 6.28 12.68 -13.91
C ILE A 371 5.77 12.36 -12.50
N GLU A 372 5.61 13.35 -11.63
CA GLU A 372 5.09 13.15 -10.28
C GLU A 372 3.65 12.62 -10.30
N LEU A 373 2.77 13.20 -11.12
CA LEU A 373 1.39 12.72 -11.28
C LEU A 373 1.35 11.29 -11.85
N PHE A 374 2.19 10.98 -12.83
CA PHE A 374 2.31 9.63 -13.37
C PHE A 374 2.86 8.64 -12.35
N GLN A 375 3.89 9.04 -11.59
CA GLN A 375 4.45 8.24 -10.49
C GLN A 375 3.50 8.10 -9.31
N TRP A 376 2.50 8.95 -9.18
CA TRP A 376 1.47 8.81 -8.17
C TRP A 376 0.36 7.88 -8.66
N PHE A 377 -0.37 8.27 -9.72
CA PHE A 377 -1.58 7.57 -10.14
C PHE A 377 -1.33 6.43 -11.14
N GLY A 378 -0.18 6.39 -11.80
CA GLY A 378 0.14 5.35 -12.79
C GLY A 378 -0.76 5.37 -14.04
N HIS A 379 -1.42 6.48 -14.34
CA HIS A 379 -2.37 6.59 -15.44
C HIS A 379 -1.77 7.33 -16.66
N HIS A 380 -2.03 6.82 -17.86
CA HIS A 380 -1.44 7.31 -19.11
C HIS A 380 -1.79 8.77 -19.45
N ILE A 381 -2.92 9.27 -18.95
CA ILE A 381 -3.33 10.68 -19.12
C ILE A 381 -2.27 11.66 -18.59
N PHE A 382 -1.50 11.26 -17.59
CA PHE A 382 -0.45 12.07 -16.97
C PHE A 382 0.90 11.94 -17.69
N LEU A 383 0.98 11.23 -18.82
CA LEU A 383 2.23 11.04 -19.56
C LEU A 383 2.02 11.08 -21.07
N ASN A 384 2.37 12.21 -21.69
CA ASN A 384 2.32 12.43 -23.14
C ASN A 384 3.71 12.27 -23.78
N LYS A 385 3.75 11.83 -25.05
CA LYS A 385 4.95 11.72 -25.90
C LYS A 385 5.77 13.01 -25.94
N ASP A 386 5.12 14.17 -25.97
CA ASP A 386 5.78 15.48 -26.00
C ASP A 386 6.65 15.72 -24.76
N ILE A 387 6.29 15.13 -23.62
CA ILE A 387 6.98 15.33 -22.33
C ILE A 387 8.35 14.64 -22.37
N PHE A 388 8.45 13.46 -23.00
CA PHE A 388 9.70 12.70 -23.09
C PHE A 388 10.82 13.46 -23.81
N ALA A 389 10.48 14.40 -24.71
CA ALA A 389 11.47 15.23 -25.38
C ALA A 389 12.21 16.20 -24.44
N TYR A 390 11.61 16.51 -23.28
CA TYR A 390 12.10 17.52 -22.34
C TYR A 390 12.56 16.93 -20.99
N VAL A 391 12.43 15.62 -20.80
CA VAL A 391 12.87 14.91 -19.60
C VAL A 391 14.31 14.42 -19.79
N LYS A 392 15.21 14.79 -18.87
CA LYS A 392 16.58 14.25 -18.87
C LYS A 392 16.54 12.74 -18.57
N PRO A 393 17.28 11.88 -19.30
CA PRO A 393 17.27 10.42 -19.09
C PRO A 393 17.54 10.00 -17.64
N SER A 394 18.33 10.76 -16.89
CA SER A 394 18.68 10.48 -15.49
C SER A 394 17.55 10.72 -14.48
N SER A 395 16.45 11.36 -14.88
CA SER A 395 15.28 11.63 -14.02
C SER A 395 14.14 10.62 -14.17
N LEU A 396 14.27 9.68 -15.10
CA LEU A 396 13.36 8.56 -15.28
C LEU A 396 14.00 7.29 -14.68
N PRO A 397 13.25 6.45 -13.95
CA PRO A 397 13.67 5.08 -13.66
C PRO A 397 13.63 4.26 -14.97
N LEU A 398 14.60 4.49 -15.86
CA LEU A 398 14.62 3.99 -17.24
C LEU A 398 14.89 2.48 -17.38
N GLN A 399 15.00 1.72 -16.31
CA GLN A 399 15.22 0.27 -16.40
C GLN A 399 13.93 -0.57 -16.38
N SER A 400 12.77 0.00 -16.05
CA SER A 400 11.50 -0.75 -15.97
C SER A 400 10.52 -0.51 -17.13
N TYR A 401 10.77 0.48 -18.01
CA TYR A 401 9.78 0.91 -19.00
C TYR A 401 10.28 0.94 -20.46
N ALA A 402 11.39 0.25 -20.76
CA ALA A 402 11.90 0.08 -22.14
C ALA A 402 10.96 -0.72 -23.07
N ASN A 403 9.86 -1.26 -22.54
CA ASN A 403 8.83 -1.97 -23.29
C ASN A 403 7.50 -1.20 -23.24
N PHE A 404 7.46 0.01 -23.79
CA PHE A 404 6.19 0.67 -24.13
C PHE A 404 5.65 -0.01 -25.42
N PRO A 405 4.52 -0.73 -25.41
CA PRO A 405 3.99 -1.33 -26.62
C PRO A 405 3.27 -0.24 -27.44
N GLU A 406 3.64 -0.11 -28.72
CA GLU A 406 2.99 0.78 -29.70
C GLU A 406 1.50 0.47 -29.95
N SER A 407 0.93 -0.58 -29.33
CA SER A 407 -0.38 -1.14 -29.64
C SER A 407 -1.57 -0.60 -28.83
N TRP A 408 -1.40 0.41 -27.98
CA TRP A 408 -2.47 0.85 -27.05
C TRP A 408 -3.41 1.93 -27.59
N GLY A 409 -3.30 2.29 -28.87
CA GLY A 409 -4.26 3.17 -29.57
C GLY A 409 -5.57 2.49 -30.00
N SER A 410 -5.74 1.19 -29.72
CA SER A 410 -6.88 0.43 -30.23
C SER A 410 -7.36 -0.58 -29.20
N ASN A 411 -8.10 -0.12 -28.20
CA ASN A 411 -9.23 -0.83 -27.57
C ASN A 411 -9.65 -0.09 -26.30
N GLN A 412 -10.80 0.60 -26.34
CA GLN A 412 -11.75 0.69 -25.23
C GLN A 412 -13.00 1.48 -25.66
N GLN A 413 -13.82 0.85 -26.50
CA GLN A 413 -15.27 0.99 -26.37
C GLN A 413 -15.72 0.01 -25.27
N SER A 414 -15.57 0.39 -24.01
CA SER A 414 -16.27 -0.26 -22.91
C SER A 414 -17.52 0.54 -22.60
N SER A 415 -18.66 0.00 -23.04
CA SER A 415 -19.98 0.57 -22.78
C SER A 415 -20.28 0.64 -21.27
N PRO A 416 -21.18 1.55 -20.82
CA PRO A 416 -21.63 1.68 -19.42
C PRO A 416 -22.27 0.40 -18.83
N GLY A 417 -22.52 -0.64 -19.65
CA GLY A 417 -23.13 -1.90 -19.21
C GLY A 417 -22.21 -2.84 -18.42
N ALA A 418 -20.88 -2.68 -18.52
CA ALA A 418 -19.93 -3.59 -17.86
C ALA A 418 -19.90 -3.49 -16.31
N ILE A 419 -20.54 -2.45 -15.75
CA ILE A 419 -20.68 -2.24 -14.30
C ILE A 419 -21.77 -3.16 -13.71
N ARG A 420 -22.79 -3.54 -14.49
CA ARG A 420 -23.86 -4.43 -14.00
C ARG A 420 -23.40 -5.86 -13.76
N GLU A 421 -22.44 -6.38 -14.53
CA GLU A 421 -21.95 -7.75 -14.35
C GLU A 421 -20.99 -7.88 -13.17
N LYS A 422 -20.28 -6.83 -12.78
CA LYS A 422 -19.40 -6.84 -11.60
C LYS A 422 -20.11 -6.51 -10.29
N MET A 423 -21.24 -5.80 -10.32
CA MET A 423 -22.05 -5.50 -9.13
C MET A 423 -23.14 -6.54 -8.81
N GLY A 424 -23.26 -7.62 -9.60
CA GLY A 424 -24.28 -8.65 -9.43
C GLY A 424 -23.85 -9.93 -8.71
N VAL A 425 -22.58 -10.07 -8.31
CA VAL A 425 -22.02 -11.37 -7.83
C VAL A 425 -21.78 -11.41 -6.32
N PHE A 426 -22.22 -10.41 -5.56
CA PHE A 426 -22.32 -10.52 -4.10
C PHE A 426 -23.77 -10.28 -3.66
N ARG A 427 -24.56 -11.35 -3.77
CA ARG A 427 -25.73 -11.62 -2.93
C ARG A 427 -25.60 -13.01 -2.35
#